data_AF-A0A1C6VRX7-F1
#
_entry.id   AF-A0A1C6VRX7-F1
#
_cell.length_a   1.000
_cell.length_b   1.000
_cell.length_c   1.000
_cell.angle_alpha   90.00
_cell.angle_beta   90.00
_cell.angle_gamma   90.00
#
_symmetry.space_group_name_H-M   'P 1'
#
loop_
_entity.id
_entity.type
_entity.pdbx_description
1 polymer ?
#
loop_
_entity_poly.entity_id
_entity_poly.type
_entity_poly.pdbx_seq_one_letter_code
_entity_poly.pdbx_strand_id
1 'polypeptide(L)'
;MAVYRSRNALAGPLTSSGVRELALPRTRLGRRGYRPEDVDALLHRLAHEVGERSRRLDLLEQENQRLKQALRTWQSRLGRRATR
;
A
#
# COMPACT_ATOMS: atom_id res chain seq x y z
N MET A 1 13.27 -1.37 -5.70
CA MET A 1 12.02 -0.65 -6.02
C MET A 1 12.38 0.74 -6.50
N ALA A 2 11.97 1.12 -7.72
CA ALA A 2 12.10 2.50 -8.16
C ALA A 2 11.13 3.35 -7.32
N VAL A 3 11.67 4.21 -6.45
CA VAL A 3 10.86 5.14 -5.67
C VAL A 3 10.27 6.13 -6.67
N TYR A 4 8.95 6.10 -6.84
CA TYR A 4 8.25 7.15 -7.57
C TYR A 4 8.55 8.49 -6.88
N ARG A 5 9.41 9.31 -7.49
CA ARG A 5 9.73 10.67 -7.01
C ARG A 5 8.94 11.67 -7.83
N SER A 6 7.74 12.00 -7.38
CA SER A 6 7.08 13.23 -7.82
C SER A 6 7.46 14.38 -6.89
N ARG A 7 7.48 15.62 -7.40
CA ARG A 7 7.61 16.84 -6.58
C ARG A 7 6.33 17.19 -5.81
N ASN A 8 5.29 16.35 -5.92
CA ASN A 8 3.98 16.58 -5.33
C ASN A 8 3.87 15.89 -3.97
N ALA A 9 2.88 16.31 -3.17
CA ALA A 9 2.64 15.90 -1.79
C ALA A 9 2.48 14.38 -1.55
N LEU A 10 2.48 13.55 -2.59
CA LEU A 10 2.49 12.09 -2.54
C LEU A 10 3.91 11.51 -2.62
N ALA A 11 4.90 12.18 -2.02
CA ALA A 11 6.26 11.68 -1.97
C ALA A 11 6.37 10.53 -0.96
N GLY A 12 6.41 9.29 -1.44
CA GLY A 12 6.50 8.09 -0.62
C GLY A 12 5.57 6.98 -1.09
N PRO A 13 5.45 5.88 -0.32
CA PRO A 13 4.44 4.85 -0.57
C PRO A 13 3.05 5.49 -0.60
N LEU A 14 2.25 5.16 -1.62
CA LEU A 14 0.88 5.64 -1.71
C LEU A 14 0.05 4.90 -0.66
N THR A 15 -0.34 5.59 0.42
CA THR A 15 -1.18 5.05 1.49
C THR A 15 -2.60 5.59 1.38
N SER A 16 -3.58 4.84 1.90
CA SER A 16 -4.98 5.29 1.93
C SER A 16 -5.16 6.58 2.73
N SER A 17 -4.48 6.72 3.86
CA SER A 17 -4.47 7.96 4.66
C SER A 17 -3.81 9.11 3.91
N GLY A 18 -2.68 8.87 3.26
CA GLY A 18 -1.97 9.89 2.48
C GLY A 18 -2.81 10.42 1.31
N VAL A 19 -3.63 9.57 0.68
CA VAL A 19 -4.58 10.03 -0.36
C VAL A 19 -5.74 10.83 0.25
N ARG A 20 -6.24 10.43 1.43
CA ARG A 20 -7.38 11.08 2.09
C ARG A 20 -7.05 12.45 2.66
N GLU A 21 -5.80 12.65 3.07
CA GLU A 21 -5.28 13.91 3.62
C GLU A 21 -4.72 14.85 2.54
N LEU A 22 -4.74 14.43 1.28
CA LEU A 22 -4.18 15.19 0.17
C LEU A 22 -5.00 16.46 -0.11
N ALA A 23 -4.44 17.63 0.21
CA ALA A 23 -5.00 18.91 -0.16
C ALA A 23 -4.46 19.36 -1.53
N LEU A 24 -5.33 19.40 -2.55
CA LEU A 24 -4.97 19.91 -3.88
C LEU A 24 -5.26 21.41 -3.99
N PRO A 25 -4.29 22.24 -4.41
CA PRO A 25 -4.50 23.67 -4.55
C PRO A 25 -5.43 23.96 -5.74
N ARG A 26 -6.30 24.96 -5.58
CA ARG A 26 -7.14 25.47 -6.68
C ARG A 26 -6.30 26.19 -7.72
N THR A 27 -6.77 26.19 -8.96
CA THR A 27 -6.13 26.96 -10.04
C THR A 27 -6.22 28.45 -9.78
N ARG A 28 -5.25 29.22 -10.30
CA ARG A 28 -5.29 30.69 -10.26
C ARG A 28 -6.51 31.21 -11.02
N LEU A 29 -7.00 32.39 -10.60
CA LEU A 29 -8.12 33.07 -11.26
C LEU A 29 -7.89 33.17 -12.77
N GLY A 30 -8.93 32.92 -13.58
CA GLY A 30 -8.86 32.93 -15.04
C GLY A 30 -8.32 31.65 -15.69
N ARG A 31 -7.90 30.64 -14.91
CA ARG A 31 -7.50 29.32 -15.43
C ARG A 31 -8.54 28.26 -15.08
N ARG A 32 -8.94 27.47 -16.08
CA ARG A 32 -9.78 26.29 -15.86
C ARG A 32 -9.02 25.26 -15.02
N GLY A 33 -9.68 24.76 -13.98
CA GLY A 33 -9.24 23.64 -13.16
C GLY A 33 -10.26 22.50 -13.22
N TYR A 34 -9.92 21.37 -12.62
CA TYR A 34 -10.89 20.30 -12.41
C TYR A 34 -11.99 20.74 -11.44
N ARG A 35 -13.17 20.13 -11.56
CA ARG A 35 -14.26 20.31 -10.60
C ARG A 35 -13.85 19.66 -9.27
N PRO A 36 -13.80 20.41 -8.15
CA PRO A 36 -13.39 19.88 -6.86
C PRO A 36 -14.17 18.62 -6.47
N GLU A 37 -15.48 18.60 -6.69
CA GLU A 37 -16.36 17.49 -6.36
C GLU A 37 -16.01 16.19 -7.11
N ASP A 38 -15.64 16.28 -8.38
CA ASP A 38 -15.25 15.11 -9.18
C ASP A 38 -13.89 14.57 -8.72
N VAL A 39 -12.97 15.48 -8.37
CA VAL A 39 -11.66 15.12 -7.84
C VAL A 39 -11.78 14.50 -6.45
N ASP A 40 -12.61 15.06 -5.58
CA ASP A 40 -12.86 14.53 -4.24
C ASP A 40 -13.47 13.12 -4.30
N ALA A 41 -14.44 12.90 -5.20
CA ALA A 41 -15.01 11.58 -5.43
C ALA A 41 -13.96 10.56 -5.94
N LEU A 42 -13.08 10.99 -6.85
CA LEU A 42 -11.97 10.17 -7.35
C LEU A 42 -10.97 9.83 -6.23
N LEU A 43 -10.56 10.82 -5.43
CA LEU A 43 -9.63 10.63 -4.32
C LEU A 43 -10.21 9.70 -3.25
N HIS A 44 -11.51 9.82 -2.95
CA HIS A 44 -12.20 8.93 -2.03
C HIS A 44 -12.16 7.47 -2.51
N ARG A 45 -12.51 7.24 -3.78
CA ARG A 45 -12.43 5.90 -4.38
C ARG A 45 -11.00 5.37 -4.42
N LEU A 46 -10.03 6.21 -4.76
CA LEU A 46 -8.62 5.83 -4.80
C LEU A 46 -8.11 5.43 -3.41
N ALA A 47 -8.45 6.19 -2.36
CA ALA A 47 -8.07 5.88 -0.99
C ALA A 47 -8.63 4.52 -0.54
N HIS A 48 -9.88 4.22 -0.90
CA HIS A 48 -10.50 2.92 -0.63
C HIS A 48 -9.74 1.78 -1.33
N GLU A 49 -9.49 1.90 -2.64
CA GLU A 49 -8.80 0.87 -3.43
C GLU A 49 -7.36 0.62 -2.96
N VAL A 50 -6.63 1.69 -2.62
CA VAL A 50 -5.27 1.58 -2.05
C VAL A 50 -5.32 0.86 -0.71
N GLY A 51 -6.27 1.22 0.16
CA GLY A 51 -6.44 0.56 1.46
C GLY A 51 -6.72 -0.93 1.34
N GLU A 52 -7.61 -1.32 0.43
CA GLU A 52 -7.95 -2.73 0.19
C GLU A 52 -6.78 -3.53 -0.40
N ARG A 53 -6.02 -2.93 -1.32
CA ARG A 53 -4.81 -3.57 -1.86
C ARG A 53 -3.73 -3.75 -0.80
N SER A 54 -3.47 -2.71 0.01
CA SER A 54 -2.51 -2.80 1.12
C SER A 54 -2.90 -3.89 2.10
N ARG A 55 -4.17 -3.94 2.53
CA ARG A 55 -4.67 -5.00 3.42
C ARG A 55 -4.46 -6.40 2.83
N ARG A 56 -4.71 -6.59 1.52
CA ARG A 56 -4.50 -7.88 0.87
C ARG A 56 -3.02 -8.29 0.85
N LEU A 57 -2.12 -7.34 0.60
CA LEU A 57 -0.68 -7.60 0.66
C LEU A 57 -0.25 -7.98 2.08
N ASP A 58 -0.72 -7.27 3.10
CA ASP A 58 -0.42 -7.58 4.51
C ASP A 58 -0.86 -9.01 4.87
N LEU A 59 -2.06 -9.42 4.43
CA LEU A 59 -2.56 -10.78 4.64
C LEU A 59 -1.67 -11.84 3.94
N LEU A 60 -1.27 -11.58 2.69
CA LEU A 60 -0.40 -12.49 1.95
C LEU A 60 0.99 -12.59 2.57
N GLU A 61 1.52 -11.48 3.07
CA GLU A 61 2.81 -11.46 3.76
C GLU A 61 2.73 -12.25 5.08
N GLN A 62 1.66 -12.06 5.86
CA GLN A 62 1.42 -12.79 7.10
C GLN A 62 1.35 -14.31 6.85
N GLU A 63 0.59 -14.74 5.85
CA GLU A 63 0.47 -16.17 5.53
C GLU A 63 1.80 -16.74 5.02
N ASN A 64 2.53 -15.99 4.18
CA ASN A 64 3.87 -16.38 3.77
C ASN A 64 4.83 -16.55 4.96
N GLN A 65 4.78 -15.65 5.95
CA GLN A 65 5.61 -15.78 7.15
C GLN A 65 5.22 -17.02 7.97
N ARG A 66 3.92 -17.29 8.11
CA ARG A 66 3.42 -18.50 8.77
C ARG A 66 3.91 -19.77 8.09
N LEU A 67 3.80 -19.85 6.76
CA LEU A 67 4.25 -21.00 5.98
C LEU A 67 5.76 -21.20 6.11
N LYS A 68 6.55 -20.13 6.04
CA LYS A 68 8.01 -20.18 6.26
C LYS A 68 8.36 -20.70 7.65
N GLN A 69 7.64 -20.28 8.68
CA GLN A 69 7.85 -20.76 10.06
C GLN A 69 7.48 -22.23 10.22
N ALA A 70 6.37 -22.67 9.64
CA ALA A 70 5.94 -24.06 9.64
C ALA A 70 6.98 -24.96 8.93
N LEU A 71 7.46 -24.53 7.76
CA LEU A 71 8.50 -25.23 7.01
C LEU A 71 9.78 -25.35 7.81
N ARG A 72 10.25 -24.25 8.41
CA ARG A 72 11.45 -24.24 9.26
C ARG A 72 11.32 -25.20 10.44
N THR A 73 10.16 -25.19 11.10
CA THR A 73 9.87 -26.09 12.23
C THR A 73 9.90 -27.55 11.81
N TRP A 74 9.31 -27.88 10.66
CA TRP A 74 9.32 -29.23 10.10
C TRP A 74 10.75 -29.69 9.74
N GLN A 75 11.53 -28.84 9.06
CA GLN A 75 12.93 -29.13 8.71
C GLN A 75 13.78 -29.40 9.96
N SER A 76 13.61 -28.60 11.03
CA SER A 76 14.32 -28.81 12.29
C SER A 76 13.94 -30.11 13.02
N ARG A 77 12.75 -30.67 12.76
CA ARG A 77 12.35 -31.98 13.29
C ARG A 77 12.96 -33.12 12.48
N LEU A 78 13.05 -32.98 11.16
CA LEU A 78 13.70 -33.98 10.30
C LEU A 78 15.22 -34.04 10.51
N GLY A 79 15.88 -32.88 10.64
CA GLY A 79 17.32 -32.83 10.93
C GLY A 79 17.71 -33.59 12.20
N ARG A 80 16.88 -33.49 13.26
CA ARG A 80 17.06 -34.23 14.52
C ARG A 80 16.90 -35.75 14.39
N ARG A 81 16.18 -36.24 13.37
CA ARG A 81 16.03 -37.68 13.10
C ARG A 81 17.20 -38.26 12.31
N ALA A 82 17.90 -37.44 11.52
CA ALA A 82 19.05 -37.87 10.74
C ALA A 82 20.37 -37.88 11.54
N THR A 83 20.41 -37.26 12.73
CA THR A 83 21.59 -37.22 13.61
C THR A 83 21.61 -38.31 14.70
N ARG A 84 20.76 -39.34 14.56
CA ARG A 84 20.67 -40.49 15.47
C ARG A 84 20.87 -41.77 14.70
#